data_AF-A0A6N2M5L4-F1
#
_entry.id   AF-A0A6N2M5L4-F1
#
_cell.length_a   1.000
_cell.length_b   1.000
_cell.length_c   1.000
_cell.angle_alpha   90.00
_cell.angle_beta   90.00
_cell.angle_gamma   90.00
#
_symmetry.space_group_name_H-M   'P 1'
#
loop_
_entity.id
_entity.type
_entity.pdbx_description
1 polymer ?
#
loop_
_entity_poly.entity_id
_entity_poly.type
_entity_poly.pdbx_seq_one_letter_code
_entity_poly.pdbx_strand_id
1 'polypeptide(L)'
;MSNGIMERAVKSLGKGFDLTSDFRLKFCKGEKRLVFLSEAERKELKVPGFGSIEDVSADIKCDKGDLVRYQSDILEFHQMSELFNQKASCAGKNPVRAV
;
A
#
# COMPACT_ATOMS: atom_id res chain seq x y z
N MET A 1 -9.96 20.08 -1.28
CA MET A 1 -9.75 19.06 -2.34
C MET A 1 -8.91 17.85 -1.89
N SER A 2 -8.53 17.72 -0.60
CA SER A 2 -7.75 16.59 -0.06
C SER A 2 -8.57 15.32 0.22
N ASN A 3 -9.87 15.43 0.52
CA ASN A 3 -10.73 14.28 0.84
C ASN A 3 -10.74 13.20 -0.24
N GLY A 4 -10.79 13.59 -1.52
CA GLY A 4 -10.81 12.62 -2.62
C GLY A 4 -9.55 11.76 -2.72
N ILE A 5 -8.40 12.23 -2.22
CA ILE A 5 -7.17 11.42 -2.16
C ILE A 5 -7.27 10.42 -0.99
N MET A 6 -7.68 10.91 0.19
CA MET A 6 -7.84 10.07 1.40
C MET A 6 -8.88 8.96 1.19
N GLU A 7 -10.03 9.29 0.60
CA GLU A 7 -11.07 8.31 0.29
C GLU A 7 -10.59 7.23 -0.67
N ARG A 8 -9.85 7.60 -1.72
CA ARG A 8 -9.27 6.63 -2.66
C ARG A 8 -8.26 5.72 -1.97
N ALA A 9 -7.41 6.28 -1.11
CA ALA A 9 -6.46 5.51 -0.32
C ALA A 9 -7.19 4.51 0.59
N VAL A 10 -8.16 4.95 1.39
CA VAL A 10 -8.96 4.07 2.25
C VAL A 10 -9.68 2.98 1.44
N LYS A 11 -10.30 3.33 0.31
CA LYS A 11 -11.00 2.37 -0.58
C LYS A 11 -10.06 1.35 -1.24
N SER A 12 -8.78 1.68 -1.40
CA SER A 12 -7.77 0.77 -1.96
C SER A 12 -7.23 -0.27 -0.98
N LEU A 13 -7.31 -0.01 0.33
CA LEU A 13 -6.80 -0.95 1.34
C LEU A 13 -7.53 -2.30 1.22
N GLY A 14 -6.75 -3.38 1.23
CA GLY A 14 -7.26 -4.73 1.09
C GLY A 14 -7.57 -5.16 -0.34
N LYS A 15 -7.36 -4.32 -1.36
CA LYS A 15 -7.46 -4.74 -2.77
C LYS A 15 -6.20 -5.47 -3.22
N GLY A 16 -6.34 -6.28 -4.27
CA GLY A 16 -5.17 -6.82 -4.97
C GLY A 16 -4.41 -5.72 -5.69
N PHE A 17 -3.13 -5.94 -5.99
CA PHE A 17 -2.33 -5.05 -6.82
C PHE A 17 -1.48 -5.90 -7.78
N ASP A 18 -1.10 -5.30 -8.89
CA ASP A 18 -0.23 -5.93 -9.86
C ASP A 18 1.23 -5.74 -9.46
N LEU A 19 1.85 -6.81 -8.97
CA LEU A 19 3.23 -6.79 -8.50
C LEU A 19 4.24 -6.54 -9.62
N THR A 20 3.88 -6.82 -10.87
CA THR A 20 4.73 -6.52 -12.03
C THR A 20 4.70 -5.05 -12.42
N SER A 21 3.66 -4.35 -11.97
CA SER A 21 3.51 -2.91 -12.08
C SER A 21 4.05 -2.21 -10.82
N ASP A 22 3.51 -1.05 -10.49
CA ASP A 22 3.94 -0.22 -9.37
C ASP A 22 2.87 -0.22 -8.27
N PHE A 23 3.27 -0.02 -7.01
CA PHE A 23 2.37 0.00 -5.85
C PHE A 23 1.49 1.26 -5.75
N ARG A 24 1.64 2.23 -6.66
CA ARG A 24 0.74 3.40 -6.73
C ARG A 24 -0.72 2.98 -6.87
N LEU A 25 -1.61 3.73 -6.20
CA LEU A 25 -3.07 3.50 -6.16
C LEU A 25 -3.75 3.25 -7.53
N LYS A 26 -3.20 3.79 -8.62
CA LYS A 26 -3.73 3.61 -9.98
C LYS A 26 -3.59 2.17 -10.52
N PHE A 27 -2.76 1.34 -9.88
CA PHE A 27 -2.54 -0.05 -10.26
C PHE A 27 -3.24 -1.05 -9.33
N CYS A 28 -4.04 -0.57 -8.36
CA CYS A 28 -4.91 -1.44 -7.57
C CYS A 28 -5.88 -2.19 -8.50
N LYS A 29 -5.98 -3.51 -8.29
CA LYS A 29 -6.83 -4.42 -9.06
C LYS A 29 -8.03 -4.85 -8.23
N GLY A 30 -9.12 -5.16 -8.92
CA GLY A 30 -10.34 -5.67 -8.32
C GLY A 30 -11.30 -4.57 -7.87
N GLU A 31 -12.59 -4.86 -8.03
CA GLU A 31 -13.67 -3.97 -7.60
C GLU A 31 -13.85 -4.03 -6.08
N LYS A 32 -13.72 -5.23 -5.50
CA LYS A 32 -13.90 -5.52 -4.07
C LYS A 32 -12.57 -5.75 -3.34
N ARG A 33 -12.61 -5.62 -2.02
CA ARG A 33 -11.49 -5.97 -1.14
C ARG A 33 -11.39 -7.50 -1.00
N LEU A 34 -10.16 -8.00 -0.85
CA LEU A 34 -9.83 -9.40 -0.60
C LEU A 34 -9.80 -9.75 0.89
N VAL A 35 -9.75 -8.73 1.76
CA VAL A 35 -9.76 -8.87 3.22
C VAL A 35 -11.07 -8.34 3.79
N PHE A 36 -11.52 -8.97 4.88
CA PHE A 36 -12.65 -8.49 5.66
C PHE A 36 -12.22 -7.29 6.51
N LEU A 37 -13.07 -6.27 6.56
CA LEU A 37 -12.95 -5.14 7.48
C LEU A 37 -14.30 -5.00 8.17
N SER A 38 -14.29 -4.96 9.50
CA SER A 38 -15.51 -4.84 10.28
C SER A 38 -16.19 -3.50 10.00
N GLU A 39 -17.49 -3.56 9.72
CA GLU A 39 -18.34 -2.37 9.58
C GLU A 39 -19.05 -2.00 10.88
N ALA A 40 -18.95 -2.85 11.92
CA ALA A 40 -19.62 -2.63 13.20
C ALA A 40 -19.07 -1.43 13.97
N GLU A 41 -17.76 -1.18 13.86
CA GLU A 41 -17.09 -0.06 14.49
C GLU A 41 -16.43 0.82 13.45
N ARG A 42 -16.85 2.09 13.42
CA ARG A 42 -16.35 3.10 12.49
C ARG A 42 -15.87 4.30 13.29
N LYS A 43 -14.78 4.91 12.85
CA LYS A 43 -14.09 6.00 13.55
C LYS A 43 -13.65 7.09 12.59
N GLU A 44 -13.40 8.27 13.14
CA GLU A 44 -12.63 9.30 12.47
C GLU A 44 -11.14 8.87 12.42
N LEU A 45 -10.57 8.84 11.22
CA LEU A 45 -9.15 8.59 11.00
C LEU A 45 -8.43 9.91 10.71
N LYS A 46 -7.49 10.29 11.58
CA LYS A 46 -6.63 11.45 11.36
C LYS A 46 -5.42 11.06 10.53
N VAL A 47 -5.19 11.78 9.43
CA VAL A 47 -4.08 11.60 8.51
C VAL A 47 -3.17 12.82 8.60
N PRO A 48 -1.94 12.67 9.15
CA PRO A 48 -0.99 13.78 9.25
C PRO A 48 -0.77 14.46 7.88
N GLY A 49 -0.94 15.79 7.84
CA GLY A 49 -0.77 16.58 6.61
C GLY A 49 -1.95 16.58 5.63
N PHE A 50 -2.96 15.71 5.81
CA PHE A 50 -4.12 15.64 4.91
C PHE A 50 -5.46 15.95 5.59
N GLY A 51 -5.52 15.93 6.92
CA GLY A 51 -6.72 16.24 7.71
C GLY A 51 -7.30 14.99 8.36
N SER A 52 -8.62 14.90 8.43
CA SER A 52 -9.33 13.71 8.91
C SER A 52 -10.34 13.20 7.90
N ILE A 53 -10.64 11.91 7.99
CA ILE A 53 -11.68 11.24 7.21
C ILE A 53 -12.58 10.48 8.19
N GLU A 54 -13.87 10.74 8.11
CA GLU A 54 -14.87 10.07 8.92
C GLU A 54 -15.20 8.69 8.35
N ASP A 55 -15.97 7.92 9.13
CA ASP A 55 -16.59 6.69 8.67
C ASP A 55 -15.58 5.65 8.15
N VAL A 56 -14.44 5.51 8.83
CA VAL A 56 -13.42 4.50 8.51
C VAL A 56 -13.53 3.33 9.48
N SER A 57 -13.47 2.10 8.97
CA SER A 57 -13.43 0.89 9.80
C SER A 57 -12.34 0.98 10.88
N ALA A 58 -12.66 0.56 12.10
CA ALA A 58 -11.74 0.58 13.23
C ALA A 58 -10.46 -0.24 12.99
N ASP A 59 -10.53 -1.25 12.11
CA ASP A 59 -9.41 -2.12 11.71
C ASP A 59 -8.32 -1.36 10.93
N ILE A 60 -8.65 -0.21 10.35
CA ILE A 60 -7.70 0.63 9.61
C ILE A 60 -6.96 1.54 10.58
N LYS A 61 -5.62 1.53 10.52
CA LYS A 61 -4.74 2.40 11.28
C LYS A 61 -3.94 3.28 10.34
N CYS A 62 -3.69 4.52 10.74
CA CYS A 62 -2.79 5.43 10.06
C CYS A 62 -1.57 5.61 10.96
N ASP A 63 -0.40 5.23 10.44
CA ASP A 63 0.89 5.46 11.07
C ASP A 63 1.64 6.55 10.30
N LYS A 64 2.61 7.18 10.94
CA LYS A 64 3.49 8.19 10.34
C LYS A 64 4.36 7.59 9.22
N GLY A 65 4.56 6.27 9.24
CA GLY A 65 5.47 5.57 8.33
C GLY A 65 6.94 5.93 8.58
N ASP A 66 7.82 5.41 7.74
CA ASP A 66 9.24 5.71 7.84
C ASP A 66 9.55 7.11 7.30
N LEU A 67 10.30 7.90 8.09
CA LEU A 67 10.78 9.23 7.69
C LEU A 67 11.89 9.17 6.62
N VAL A 68 12.42 7.98 6.35
CA VAL A 68 13.56 7.76 5.46
C VAL A 68 13.08 7.03 4.21
N ARG A 69 13.33 7.63 3.04
CA ARG A 69 13.21 6.94 1.76
C ARG A 69 14.55 6.27 1.44
N TYR A 70 14.56 4.95 1.41
CA TYR A 70 15.72 4.17 0.99
C TYR A 70 15.78 4.07 -0.53
N GLN A 71 16.79 4.73 -1.10
CA GLN A 71 17.18 4.55 -2.49
C GLN A 71 18.44 3.66 -2.54
N SER A 72 18.47 2.71 -3.46
CA SER A 72 19.68 1.93 -3.72
C SER A 72 20.56 2.67 -4.73
N ASP A 73 21.87 2.42 -4.65
CA ASP A 73 22.79 2.71 -5.74
C ASP A 73 22.52 1.80 -6.96
N ILE A 74 23.37 1.88 -7.98
CA ILE A 74 23.36 0.93 -9.09
C ILE A 74 23.73 -0.45 -8.54
N LEU A 75 22.78 -1.38 -8.63
CA LEU A 75 22.93 -2.75 -8.15
C LEU A 75 22.99 -3.73 -9.32
N GLU A 76 23.70 -4.83 -9.14
CA GLU A 76 23.66 -5.95 -10.08
C GLU A 76 22.26 -6.58 -10.13
N PHE A 77 21.92 -7.24 -11.23
CA PHE A 77 20.59 -7.83 -11.43
C PHE A 77 20.13 -8.71 -10.26
N HIS A 78 21.01 -9.57 -9.74
CA HIS A 78 20.69 -10.45 -8.62
C HIS A 78 20.36 -9.66 -7.34
N GLN A 79 21.14 -8.62 -7.05
CA GLN A 79 20.94 -7.76 -5.88
C GLN A 79 19.64 -6.96 -6.01
N MET A 80 19.32 -6.47 -7.22
CA MET A 80 18.04 -5.82 -7.51
C MET A 80 16.85 -6.76 -7.29
N SER A 81 16.95 -8.01 -7.72
CA SER A 81 15.91 -9.03 -7.55
C SER A 81 15.63 -9.30 -6.07
N GLU A 82 16.67 -9.49 -5.27
CA GLU A 82 16.54 -9.71 -3.82
C GLU A 82 15.94 -8.49 -3.12
N LEU A 83 16.42 -7.28 -3.45
CA LEU A 83 15.90 -6.04 -2.89
C LEU A 83 14.41 -5.84 -3.20
N PHE A 84 14.01 -6.13 -4.44
CA PHE A 84 12.61 -6.00 -4.85
C PHE A 84 11.71 -6.97 -4.09
N ASN A 85 12.11 -8.25 -3.99
CA ASN A 85 11.36 -9.26 -3.25
C ASN A 85 11.21 -8.90 -1.76
N GLN A 86 12.29 -8.43 -1.12
CA GLN A 86 12.26 -7.95 0.26
C GLN A 86 11.27 -6.79 0.44
N LYS A 87 11.33 -5.78 -0.44
CA LYS A 87 10.40 -4.64 -0.41
C LYS A 87 8.94 -5.06 -0.64
N ALA A 88 8.72 -6.08 -1.46
CA ALA A 88 7.40 -6.66 -1.70
C ALA A 88 6.94 -7.64 -0.61
N SER A 89 7.73 -7.85 0.46
CA SER A 89 7.49 -8.87 1.48
C SER A 89 7.26 -10.27 0.91
N CYS A 90 7.86 -10.56 -0.25
CA CYS A 90 7.78 -11.83 -0.95
C CYS A 90 9.00 -12.69 -0.60
N ALA A 91 8.78 -13.96 -0.27
CA ALA A 91 9.87 -14.91 -0.04
C ALA A 91 10.38 -15.50 -1.36
N GLY A 92 11.70 -15.44 -1.61
CA GLY A 92 12.33 -16.11 -2.75
C GLY A 92 13.56 -15.39 -3.31
N LYS A 93 14.49 -16.15 -3.92
CA LYS A 93 15.71 -15.62 -4.58
C LYS A 93 15.47 -15.15 -6.02
N ASN A 94 14.47 -15.74 -6.68
CA ASN A 94 14.10 -15.37 -8.04
C ASN A 94 13.11 -14.21 -8.00
N PRO A 95 13.20 -13.23 -8.91
CA PRO A 95 12.27 -12.11 -8.92
C PRO A 95 10.87 -12.67 -9.17
N VAL A 96 9.88 -12.20 -8.41
CA VAL A 96 8.48 -12.47 -8.76
C VAL A 96 8.27 -11.77 -10.10
N ARG A 97 8.25 -12.58 -11.15
CA ARG A 97 8.56 -12.22 -12.53
C ARG A 97 7.62 -11.11 -13.03
N ALA A 98 8.12 -9.89 -13.15
CA ALA A 98 7.63 -8.91 -14.11
C ALA A 98 8.30 -9.23 -15.45
N VAL A 99 7.59 -9.91 -16.36
CA VAL A 99 7.95 -9.90 -17.79
C VAL A 99 7.10 -8.83 -18.45
#